data_AF-T0TI95-F1
#
_entry.id   AF-T0TI95-F1
#
_cell.length_a   1.000
_cell.length_b   1.000
_cell.length_c   1.000
_cell.angle_alpha   90.00
_cell.angle_beta   90.00
_cell.angle_gamma   90.00
#
_symmetry.space_group_name_H-M   'P 1'
#
loop_
_entity.id
_entity.type
_entity.pdbx_description
1 polymer ?
#
loop_
_entity_poly.entity_id
_entity_poly.type
_entity_poly.pdbx_seq_one_letter_code
_entity_poly.pdbx_strand_id
1 'polypeptide(L)'
;MAILAFSLTDIFDTIGTLVGTGAKVGIITTTGGNKESKKLDRALYSDLVGTTLGAIAGTSNVTTYVESAAGIGAGGRTGLTALTVAVLFAISSFFSPLVSIVPTQATAPILIIVGIMMLSNLKHVKWDDLGEAVPAFFTSIFMGFSYSITYGIAAGFITYTLVKIVRGQAKEVHAVMWVLDALFILNFVSLAIL
;
A
#
# COMPACT_ATOMS: atom_id res chain seq x y z
N MET A 1 -17.68 -4.89 -10.25
CA MET A 1 -16.26 -4.66 -10.57
C MET A 1 -15.54 -3.78 -9.54
N ALA A 2 -16.14 -2.69 -9.06
CA ALA A 2 -15.53 -1.81 -8.06
C ALA A 2 -15.06 -2.56 -6.80
N ILE A 3 -15.86 -3.48 -6.26
CA ILE A 3 -15.51 -4.24 -5.04
C ILE A 3 -14.22 -5.06 -5.23
N LEU A 4 -14.06 -5.73 -6.37
CA LEU A 4 -12.84 -6.48 -6.69
C LEU A 4 -11.63 -5.56 -6.86
N ALA A 5 -11.81 -4.44 -7.58
CA ALA A 5 -10.77 -3.44 -7.78
C ALA A 5 -10.30 -2.82 -6.46
N PHE A 6 -11.23 -2.43 -5.58
CA PHE A 6 -10.94 -1.89 -4.26
C PHE A 6 -10.28 -2.93 -3.36
N SER A 7 -10.78 -4.18 -3.33
CA SER A 7 -10.18 -5.24 -2.53
C SER A 7 -8.76 -5.59 -2.97
N LEU A 8 -8.50 -5.67 -4.28
CA LEU A 8 -7.14 -5.89 -4.79
C LEU A 8 -6.23 -4.71 -4.45
N THR A 9 -6.71 -3.48 -4.63
CA THR A 9 -5.95 -2.27 -4.31
C THR A 9 -5.60 -2.23 -2.83
N ASP A 10 -6.54 -2.58 -1.94
CA ASP A 10 -6.36 -2.64 -0.49
C ASP A 10 -5.30 -3.68 -0.10
N ILE A 11 -5.36 -4.88 -0.67
CA ILE A 11 -4.35 -5.92 -0.42
C ILE A 11 -2.95 -5.43 -0.82
N PHE A 12 -2.81 -4.79 -1.99
CA PHE A 12 -1.52 -4.29 -2.44
C PHE A 12 -1.04 -3.08 -1.64
N ASP A 13 -1.95 -2.20 -1.21
CA ASP A 13 -1.62 -1.06 -0.35
C ASP A 13 -1.14 -1.54 1.02
N THR A 14 -1.87 -2.46 1.67
CA THR A 14 -1.47 -3.07 2.93
C THR A 14 -0.12 -3.80 2.80
N ILE A 15 0.09 -4.61 1.76
CA ILE A 15 1.38 -5.29 1.54
C ILE A 15 2.49 -4.25 1.33
N GLY A 16 2.27 -3.26 0.47
CA GLY A 16 3.26 -2.25 0.14
C GLY A 16 3.65 -1.39 1.33
N THR A 17 2.67 -0.93 2.10
CA THR A 17 2.87 -0.13 3.31
C THR A 17 3.48 -0.95 4.44
N LEU A 18 3.02 -2.18 4.69
CA LEU A 18 3.63 -3.07 5.69
C LEU A 18 5.07 -3.44 5.33
N VAL A 19 5.36 -3.67 4.05
CA VAL A 19 6.72 -3.95 3.60
C VAL A 19 7.61 -2.71 3.76
N GLY A 20 7.12 -1.55 3.31
CA GLY A 20 7.85 -0.28 3.40
C GLY A 20 8.11 0.21 4.83
N THR A 21 7.11 0.09 5.70
CA THR A 21 7.22 0.46 7.12
C THR A 21 7.93 -0.63 7.93
N GLY A 22 7.64 -1.91 7.67
CA GLY A 22 8.26 -3.07 8.32
C GLY A 22 9.76 -3.19 8.08
N ALA A 23 10.25 -2.73 6.92
CA ALA A 23 11.68 -2.61 6.64
C ALA A 23 12.39 -1.64 7.62
N LYS A 24 11.73 -0.53 8.00
CA LYS A 24 12.29 0.45 8.95
C LYS A 24 12.37 -0.07 10.39
N VAL A 25 11.57 -1.09 10.73
CA VAL A 25 11.54 -1.69 12.07
C VAL A 25 12.37 -2.98 12.16
N GLY A 26 12.96 -3.44 11.05
CA GLY A 26 13.72 -4.69 10.98
C GLY A 26 12.86 -5.95 11.21
N ILE A 27 11.54 -5.85 11.06
CA ILE A 27 10.61 -6.98 11.19
C ILE A 27 10.68 -7.88 9.94
N ILE A 28 11.13 -7.32 8.82
CA ILE A 28 11.41 -8.02 7.58
C ILE A 28 12.87 -8.44 7.61
N THR A 29 13.13 -9.62 8.17
CA THR A 29 14.48 -10.21 8.17
C THR A 29 14.83 -10.65 6.75
N THR A 30 15.62 -9.84 6.03
CA THR A 30 16.29 -10.20 4.78
C THR A 30 17.55 -11.04 5.05
N THR A 31 17.46 -12.05 5.92
CA THR A 31 18.59 -12.92 6.23
C THR A 31 18.18 -14.38 6.07
N GLY A 32 18.52 -14.92 4.90
CA GLY A 32 18.90 -16.32 4.72
C GLY A 32 17.88 -17.39 5.11
N GLY A 33 17.14 -17.87 4.11
CA GLY A 33 16.55 -19.21 4.10
C GLY A 33 15.06 -19.25 4.44
N ASN A 34 14.22 -19.47 3.41
CA ASN A 34 12.89 -20.10 3.45
C ASN A 34 12.09 -19.99 4.77
N LYS A 35 12.00 -18.79 5.34
CA LYS A 35 11.06 -18.47 6.41
C LYS A 35 10.27 -17.27 5.93
N GLU A 36 9.23 -17.57 5.15
CA GLU A 36 8.07 -16.70 5.01
C GLU A 36 7.81 -16.08 6.38
N SER A 37 7.83 -14.75 6.42
CA SER A 37 7.94 -14.03 7.68
C SER A 37 6.61 -14.20 8.42
N LYS A 38 6.53 -15.18 9.33
CA LYS A 38 5.38 -15.43 10.21
C LYS A 38 4.87 -14.15 10.92
N LYS A 39 5.72 -13.12 11.02
CA LYS A 39 5.39 -11.78 11.49
C LYS A 39 4.65 -10.93 10.45
N LEU A 40 5.06 -10.98 9.18
CA LEU A 40 4.34 -10.35 8.06
C LEU A 40 2.96 -10.96 7.89
N ASP A 41 2.85 -12.30 7.91
CA ASP A 41 1.54 -12.96 7.83
C ASP A 41 0.64 -12.53 8.98
N ARG A 42 1.16 -12.52 10.21
CA ARG A 42 0.40 -12.04 11.39
C ARG A 42 -0.01 -10.58 11.26
N ALA A 43 0.83 -9.73 10.67
CA ALA A 43 0.49 -8.32 10.43
C ALA A 43 -0.62 -8.19 9.37
N LEU A 44 -0.51 -8.92 8.26
CA LEU A 44 -1.55 -8.99 7.22
C LEU A 44 -2.87 -9.53 7.79
N TYR A 45 -2.83 -10.58 8.61
CA TYR A 45 -4.01 -11.09 9.29
C TYR A 45 -4.63 -10.05 10.25
N SER A 46 -3.81 -9.27 10.97
CA SER A 46 -4.34 -8.23 11.85
C SER A 46 -5.00 -7.09 11.08
N ASP A 47 -4.45 -6.74 9.91
CA ASP A 47 -5.00 -5.73 9.00
C ASP A 47 -6.35 -6.19 8.42
N LEU A 48 -6.41 -7.42 7.89
CA LEU A 48 -7.63 -8.00 7.35
C LEU A 48 -8.75 -8.11 8.40
N VAL A 49 -8.42 -8.51 9.62
CA VAL A 49 -9.38 -8.55 10.73
C VAL A 49 -9.83 -7.13 11.09
N GLY A 50 -8.90 -6.17 11.14
CA GLY A 50 -9.19 -4.76 11.38
C GLY A 50 -10.13 -4.16 10.34
N THR A 51 -9.84 -4.37 9.06
CA THR A 51 -10.66 -3.91 7.93
C THR A 51 -12.03 -4.56 7.91
N THR A 52 -12.12 -5.86 8.20
CA THR A 52 -13.43 -6.55 8.26
C THR A 52 -14.30 -6.00 9.40
N LEU A 53 -13.70 -5.80 10.59
CA LEU A 53 -14.41 -5.21 11.73
C LEU A 53 -14.77 -3.73 11.48
N GLY A 54 -13.89 -2.97 10.84
CA GLY A 54 -14.13 -1.58 10.44
C GLY A 54 -15.26 -1.46 9.41
N ALA A 55 -15.30 -2.36 8.42
CA ALA A 55 -16.37 -2.41 7.42
C ALA A 55 -17.74 -2.69 8.07
N ILE A 56 -17.81 -3.57 9.07
CA ILE A 56 -19.04 -3.81 9.86
C ILE A 56 -19.46 -2.55 10.62
N ALA A 57 -18.50 -1.80 11.14
CA ALA A 57 -18.75 -0.51 11.80
C ALA A 57 -19.06 0.64 10.81
N GLY A 58 -19.00 0.40 9.50
CA GLY A 58 -19.26 1.40 8.46
C GLY A 58 -18.12 2.38 8.20
N THR A 59 -16.89 2.07 8.63
CA THR A 59 -15.71 2.91 8.40
C THR A 59 -15.03 2.58 7.06
N SER A 60 -14.13 3.46 6.61
CA SER A 60 -13.21 3.15 5.51
C SER A 60 -12.26 1.99 5.88
N ASN A 61 -11.57 1.46 4.88
CA ASN A 61 -10.56 0.40 5.06
C ASN A 61 -9.52 0.84 6.10
N VAL A 62 -9.14 -0.10 6.98
CA VAL A 62 -8.16 0.13 8.03
C VAL A 62 -6.83 -0.40 7.52
N THR A 63 -5.87 0.48 7.27
CA THR A 63 -4.54 0.08 6.78
C THR A 63 -3.42 0.62 7.64
N THR A 64 -2.21 0.12 7.39
CA THR A 64 -0.99 0.57 8.06
C THR A 64 -0.50 1.90 7.47
N TYR A 65 -0.51 2.95 8.30
CA TYR A 65 -0.06 4.27 7.87
C TYR A 65 1.47 4.39 7.77
N VAL A 66 1.96 5.00 6.69
CA VAL A 66 3.40 5.26 6.48
C VAL A 66 3.96 6.20 7.55
N GLU A 67 3.13 7.08 8.08
CA GLU A 67 3.41 8.01 9.17
C GLU A 67 3.71 7.28 10.48
N SER A 68 3.21 6.05 10.65
CA SER A 68 3.56 5.18 11.78
C SER A 68 5.07 4.92 11.83
N ALA A 69 5.77 5.00 10.69
CA ALA A 69 7.23 4.91 10.65
C ALA A 69 7.93 6.02 11.45
N ALA A 70 7.34 7.22 11.54
CA ALA A 70 7.87 8.29 12.39
C ALA A 70 7.71 7.96 13.87
N GLY A 71 6.56 7.40 14.26
CA GLY A 71 6.31 6.90 15.62
C GLY A 71 7.24 5.75 16.00
N ILE A 72 7.53 4.86 15.04
CA ILE A 72 8.52 3.79 15.21
C ILE A 72 9.94 4.38 15.37
N GLY A 73 10.29 5.39 14.58
CA GLY A 73 11.56 6.10 14.67
C GLY A 73 11.77 6.78 16.03
N ALA A 74 10.70 7.28 16.65
CA ALA A 74 10.71 7.85 17.99
C ALA A 74 10.79 6.79 19.13
N GLY A 75 10.84 5.49 18.80
CA GLY A 75 10.97 4.40 19.76
C GLY A 75 9.71 3.57 19.99
N GLY A 76 8.61 3.85 19.29
CA GLY A 76 7.37 3.09 19.38
C GLY A 76 7.48 1.71 18.74
N ARG A 77 7.85 0.69 19.54
CA ARG A 77 8.09 -0.68 19.06
C ARG A 77 7.14 -1.73 19.65
N THR A 78 6.19 -1.32 20.50
CA THR A 78 5.27 -2.23 21.20
C THR A 78 3.83 -1.97 20.80
N GLY A 79 2.96 -2.98 20.90
CA GLY A 79 1.52 -2.80 20.67
C GLY A 79 0.85 -1.82 21.65
N LEU A 80 1.52 -1.48 22.76
CA LEU A 80 1.05 -0.49 23.72
C LEU A 80 1.02 0.92 23.13
N THR A 81 1.94 1.26 22.20
CA THR A 81 1.88 2.56 21.52
C THR A 81 0.66 2.64 20.61
N ALA A 82 0.37 1.58 19.85
CA ALA A 82 -0.82 1.49 19.02
C ALA A 82 -2.11 1.59 19.85
N LEU A 83 -2.17 0.89 21.00
CA LEU A 83 -3.32 0.96 21.91
C LEU A 83 -3.51 2.36 22.50
N THR A 84 -2.41 3.00 22.91
CA THR A 84 -2.45 4.37 23.47
C THR A 84 -2.96 5.36 22.42
N VAL A 85 -2.47 5.25 21.18
CA VAL A 85 -2.93 6.08 20.06
C VAL A 85 -4.43 5.83 19.79
N ALA A 86 -4.89 4.57 19.78
CA ALA A 86 -6.31 4.25 19.59
C ALA A 86 -7.21 4.86 20.67
N VAL A 87 -6.80 4.79 21.94
CA VAL A 87 -7.55 5.41 23.07
C VAL A 87 -7.57 6.94 22.93
N LEU A 88 -6.45 7.56 22.59
CA LEU A 88 -6.38 9.01 22.38
C LEU A 88 -7.25 9.46 21.20
N PHE A 89 -7.29 8.68 20.10
CA PHE A 89 -8.19 8.94 18.97
C PHE A 89 -9.67 8.75 19.34
N ALA A 90 -10.00 7.74 20.15
CA ALA A 90 -11.35 7.54 20.66
C ALA A 90 -11.82 8.73 21.54
N ILE A 91 -10.95 9.23 22.42
CA ILE A 91 -11.21 10.44 23.21
C ILE A 91 -11.35 11.66 22.30
N SER A 92 -10.44 11.81 21.33
CA SER A 92 -10.49 12.90 20.33
C SER A 92 -11.79 12.91 19.52
N SER A 93 -12.39 11.75 19.25
CA SER A 93 -13.67 11.66 18.55
C SER A 93 -14.81 12.38 19.27
N PHE A 94 -14.79 12.50 20.61
CA PHE A 94 -15.77 13.32 21.35
C PHE A 94 -15.54 14.82 21.13
N PHE A 95 -14.31 15.22 20.82
CA PHE A 95 -13.92 16.58 20.42
C PHE A 95 -14.01 16.80 18.90
N SER A 96 -14.57 15.86 18.13
CA SER A 96 -14.80 16.00 16.68
C SER A 96 -15.43 17.34 16.26
N PRO A 97 -16.41 17.92 16.99
CA PRO A 97 -16.97 19.24 16.64
C PRO A 97 -15.96 20.39 16.76
N LEU A 98 -14.92 20.23 17.57
CA LEU A 98 -13.84 21.21 17.72
C LEU A 98 -12.82 21.06 16.58
N VAL A 99 -12.58 19.82 16.15
CA VAL A 99 -11.68 19.50 15.03
C VAL A 99 -12.25 19.97 13.70
N SER A 100 -13.57 19.93 13.51
CA SER A 100 -14.24 20.41 12.28
C SER A 100 -14.17 21.93 12.09
N ILE A 101 -13.79 22.70 13.12
CA ILE A 101 -13.53 24.15 13.02
C ILE A 101 -12.20 24.42 12.29
N VAL A 102 -11.29 23.44 12.23
CA VAL A 102 -10.00 23.59 11.56
C VAL A 102 -10.24 23.73 10.05
N PRO A 103 -9.80 24.84 9.42
CA PRO A 103 -9.97 25.04 7.98
C PRO A 103 -9.19 23.98 7.20
N THR A 104 -9.72 23.53 6.07
CA THR A 104 -9.04 22.59 5.16
C THR A 104 -7.73 23.17 4.61
N GLN A 105 -7.61 24.50 4.58
CA GLN A 105 -6.37 25.19 4.20
C GLN A 105 -5.24 24.95 5.22
N ALA A 106 -5.56 24.68 6.49
CA ALA A 106 -4.57 24.38 7.52
C ALA A 106 -4.07 22.92 7.43
N THR A 107 -4.90 22.00 6.94
CA THR A 107 -4.52 20.58 6.78
C THR A 107 -3.81 20.30 5.46
N ALA A 108 -4.06 21.09 4.41
CA ALA A 108 -3.42 20.95 3.11
C ALA A 108 -1.87 20.89 3.14
N PRO A 109 -1.12 21.79 3.79
CA PRO A 109 0.34 21.74 3.82
C PRO A 109 0.87 20.49 4.52
N ILE A 110 0.15 20.00 5.53
CA ILE A 110 0.51 18.76 6.25
C ILE A 110 0.39 17.57 5.31
N LEU A 111 -0.71 17.47 4.56
CA LEU A 111 -0.92 16.40 3.58
C LEU A 111 0.12 16.43 2.45
N ILE A 112 0.56 17.62 2.01
CA ILE A 112 1.64 17.75 1.02
C ILE A 112 2.95 17.19 1.57
N ILE A 113 3.33 17.54 2.81
CA ILE A 113 4.55 17.02 3.44
C ILE A 113 4.49 15.51 3.60
N VAL A 114 3.34 14.98 4.03
CA VAL A 114 3.10 13.52 4.12
C VAL A 114 3.31 12.85 2.76
N GLY A 115 2.73 13.40 1.69
CA GLY A 115 2.94 12.88 0.33
C GLY A 115 4.41 12.87 -0.10
N ILE A 116 5.16 13.94 0.21
CA ILE A 116 6.60 14.00 -0.04
C ILE A 116 7.36 12.91 0.74
N MET A 117 6.98 12.66 1.99
CA MET A 117 7.57 11.59 2.80
C MET A 117 7.27 10.20 2.23
N MET A 118 6.07 9.97 1.67
CA MET A 118 5.71 8.72 1.00
C MET A 118 6.53 8.50 -0.28
N LEU A 119 6.80 9.56 -1.05
CA LEU A 119 7.66 9.50 -2.25
C LEU A 119 9.09 9.08 -1.93
N SER A 120 9.60 9.31 -0.71
CA SER A 120 10.92 8.84 -0.30
C SER A 120 11.09 7.32 -0.45
N ASN A 121 10.01 6.54 -0.43
CA ASN A 121 10.09 5.09 -0.62
C ASN A 121 10.53 4.70 -2.05
N LEU A 122 10.34 5.57 -3.04
CA LEU A 122 10.84 5.34 -4.41
C LEU A 122 12.37 5.22 -4.48
N LYS A 123 13.08 5.74 -3.48
CA LYS A 123 14.54 5.58 -3.36
C LYS A 123 14.97 4.11 -3.19
N HIS A 124 14.09 3.25 -2.69
CA HIS A 124 14.40 1.83 -2.47
C HIS A 124 14.24 0.97 -3.73
N VAL A 125 13.71 1.53 -4.82
CA VAL A 125 13.62 0.84 -6.11
C VAL A 125 15.02 0.72 -6.72
N LYS A 126 15.35 -0.45 -7.28
CA LYS A 126 16.61 -0.65 -8.01
C LYS A 126 16.54 -0.01 -9.39
N TRP A 127 16.82 1.28 -9.45
CA TRP A 127 16.80 2.05 -10.70
C TRP A 127 17.81 1.57 -11.75
N ASP A 128 18.86 0.88 -11.32
CA ASP A 128 19.88 0.31 -12.23
C ASP A 128 19.38 -0.91 -13.01
N ASP A 129 18.36 -1.62 -12.52
CA ASP A 129 17.76 -2.74 -13.24
C ASP A 129 16.50 -2.30 -13.97
N LEU A 130 16.59 -2.21 -15.31
CA LEU A 130 15.45 -1.90 -16.18
C LEU A 130 14.25 -2.85 -15.97
N GLY A 131 14.49 -4.07 -15.45
CA GLY A 131 13.44 -5.01 -15.06
C GLY A 131 12.51 -4.50 -13.96
N GLU A 132 13.03 -3.72 -13.01
CA GLU A 132 12.28 -3.16 -11.88
C GLU A 132 11.99 -1.66 -12.09
N ALA A 133 12.91 -0.93 -12.72
CA ALA A 133 12.80 0.50 -12.94
C ALA A 133 11.66 0.89 -13.89
N VAL A 134 11.50 0.16 -15.02
CA VAL A 134 10.46 0.45 -16.01
C VAL A 134 9.05 0.25 -15.43
N PRO A 135 8.74 -0.88 -14.77
CA PRO A 135 7.43 -1.06 -14.14
C PRO A 135 7.16 -0.06 -13.02
N ALA A 136 8.15 0.25 -12.18
CA ALA A 136 7.99 1.24 -11.11
C ALA A 136 7.68 2.65 -11.67
N PHE A 137 8.36 3.04 -12.74
CA PHE A 137 8.13 4.31 -13.43
C PHE A 137 6.71 4.40 -14.01
N PHE A 138 6.29 3.38 -14.76
CA PHE A 138 4.95 3.35 -15.34
C PHE A 138 3.87 3.30 -14.26
N THR A 139 4.05 2.53 -13.19
CA THR A 139 3.13 2.49 -12.04
C THR A 139 2.90 3.89 -11.48
N SER A 140 3.98 4.63 -11.18
CA SER A 140 3.93 5.97 -10.60
C SER A 140 3.23 6.98 -11.52
N ILE A 141 3.55 6.96 -12.81
CA ILE A 141 3.01 7.91 -13.78
C ILE A 141 1.54 7.62 -14.08
N PHE A 142 1.19 6.36 -14.32
CA PHE A 142 -0.20 5.99 -14.59
C PHE A 142 -1.07 6.29 -13.39
N MET A 143 -0.60 6.02 -12.16
CA MET A 143 -1.33 6.37 -10.94
C MET A 143 -1.69 7.86 -10.86
N GLY A 144 -0.74 8.74 -11.20
CA GLY A 144 -0.96 10.19 -11.22
C GLY A 144 -1.89 10.64 -12.34
N PHE A 145 -1.71 10.14 -13.57
CA PHE A 145 -2.54 10.56 -14.71
C PHE A 145 -3.94 9.98 -14.69
N SER A 146 -4.12 8.76 -14.16
CA SER A 146 -5.43 8.12 -14.10
C SER A 146 -6.24 8.51 -12.86
N TYR A 147 -5.67 9.32 -11.95
CA TYR A 147 -6.26 9.67 -10.65
C TYR A 147 -6.79 8.44 -9.87
N SER A 148 -6.17 7.28 -10.10
CA SER A 148 -6.65 5.99 -9.62
C SER A 148 -5.47 5.10 -9.30
N ILE A 149 -5.35 4.77 -8.01
CA ILE A 149 -4.33 3.85 -7.49
C ILE A 149 -4.47 2.49 -8.18
N THR A 150 -5.69 2.01 -8.36
CA THR A 150 -5.97 0.72 -9.01
C THR A 150 -5.41 0.65 -10.43
N TYR A 151 -5.65 1.67 -11.25
CA TYR A 151 -5.16 1.68 -12.63
C TYR A 151 -3.65 1.83 -12.71
N GLY A 152 -3.05 2.61 -11.80
CA GLY A 152 -1.60 2.69 -11.66
C GLY A 152 -0.96 1.34 -11.33
N ILE A 153 -1.47 0.64 -10.31
CA ILE A 153 -1.00 -0.70 -9.92
C ILE A 153 -1.18 -1.71 -11.06
N ALA A 154 -2.33 -1.68 -11.75
CA ALA A 154 -2.60 -2.55 -12.89
C ALA A 154 -1.61 -2.33 -14.05
N ALA A 155 -1.37 -1.07 -14.42
CA ALA A 155 -0.37 -0.72 -15.43
C ALA A 155 1.04 -1.16 -15.01
N GLY A 156 1.35 -1.05 -13.72
CA GLY A 156 2.59 -1.55 -13.13
C GLY A 156 2.80 -3.04 -13.33
N PHE A 157 1.81 -3.87 -13.00
CA PHE A 157 1.90 -5.32 -13.15
C PHE A 157 2.01 -5.76 -14.61
N ILE A 158 1.18 -5.19 -15.48
CA ILE A 158 1.22 -5.46 -16.93
C ILE A 158 2.59 -5.08 -17.51
N THR A 159 3.14 -3.94 -17.10
CA THR A 159 4.47 -3.51 -17.55
C THR A 159 5.56 -4.43 -16.99
N TYR A 160 5.44 -4.89 -15.74
CA TYR A 160 6.38 -5.83 -15.13
C TYR A 160 6.44 -7.15 -15.88
N THR A 161 5.30 -7.74 -16.20
CA THR A 161 5.26 -8.99 -16.97
C THR A 161 5.73 -8.79 -18.40
N LEU A 162 5.35 -7.69 -19.06
CA LEU A 162 5.84 -7.34 -20.39
C LEU A 162 7.38 -7.25 -20.41
N VAL A 163 7.99 -6.53 -19.47
CA VAL A 163 9.46 -6.37 -19.39
C VAL A 163 10.14 -7.71 -19.12
N LYS A 164 9.59 -8.55 -18.24
CA LYS A 164 10.12 -9.90 -17.97
C LYS A 164 9.99 -10.83 -19.18
N ILE A 165 8.92 -10.73 -19.97
CA ILE A 165 8.74 -11.48 -21.23
C ILE A 165 9.79 -11.03 -22.26
N VAL A 166 9.96 -9.72 -22.45
CA VAL A 166 10.94 -9.17 -23.42
C VAL A 166 12.38 -9.55 -23.05
N ARG A 167 12.71 -9.64 -21.75
CA ARG A 167 14.02 -10.13 -21.27
C ARG A 167 14.19 -11.65 -21.35
N GLY A 168 13.19 -12.41 -21.81
CA GLY A 168 13.23 -13.88 -21.87
C GLY A 168 13.12 -14.57 -20.51
N GLN A 169 12.77 -13.83 -19.45
CA GLN A 169 12.66 -14.31 -18.05
C GLN A 169 11.21 -14.62 -17.66
N ALA A 170 10.35 -14.97 -18.62
CA ALA A 170 8.92 -15.20 -18.39
C ALA A 170 8.63 -16.31 -17.34
N LYS A 171 9.56 -17.25 -17.13
CA LYS A 171 9.44 -18.32 -16.13
C LYS A 171 9.71 -17.88 -14.68
N GLU A 172 10.33 -16.72 -14.48
CA GLU A 172 10.56 -16.18 -13.12
C GLU A 172 9.33 -15.44 -12.57
N VAL A 173 8.33 -15.20 -13.40
CA VAL A 173 7.08 -14.54 -12.99
C VAL A 173 6.19 -15.55 -12.28
N HIS A 174 5.85 -15.25 -11.03
CA HIS A 174 4.95 -16.09 -10.23
C HIS A 174 3.57 -16.21 -10.89
N ALA A 175 2.97 -17.41 -10.87
CA ALA A 175 1.67 -17.68 -11.52
C ALA A 175 0.54 -16.72 -11.08
N VAL A 176 0.62 -16.19 -9.87
CA VAL A 176 -0.32 -15.21 -9.32
C VAL A 176 -0.31 -13.90 -10.11
N MET A 177 0.86 -13.43 -10.55
CA MET A 177 0.99 -12.20 -11.35
C MET A 177 0.33 -12.36 -12.71
N TRP A 178 0.47 -13.53 -13.34
CA TRP A 178 -0.22 -13.84 -14.59
C TRP A 178 -1.75 -13.84 -14.46
N VAL A 179 -2.26 -14.40 -13.36
CA VAL A 179 -3.72 -14.37 -13.08
C VAL A 179 -4.18 -12.94 -12.86
N LEU A 180 -3.43 -12.14 -12.10
CA LEU A 180 -3.75 -10.74 -11.83
C LEU A 180 -3.76 -9.89 -13.10
N ASP A 181 -2.74 -10.03 -13.94
CA ASP A 181 -2.67 -9.31 -15.21
C ASP A 181 -3.83 -9.68 -16.13
N ALA A 182 -4.16 -10.97 -16.23
CA ALA A 182 -5.32 -11.40 -17.00
C ALA A 182 -6.62 -10.77 -16.46
N LEU A 183 -6.76 -10.67 -15.13
CA LEU A 183 -7.93 -10.09 -14.47
C LEU A 183 -8.01 -8.57 -14.70
N PHE A 184 -6.89 -7.86 -14.66
CA PHE A 184 -6.81 -6.42 -14.95
C PHE A 184 -7.02 -6.13 -16.44
N ILE A 185 -6.47 -6.93 -17.35
CA ILE A 185 -6.71 -6.81 -18.79
C ILE A 185 -8.20 -7.03 -19.07
N LEU A 186 -8.82 -8.05 -18.47
CA LEU A 186 -10.26 -8.31 -18.62
C LEU A 186 -11.09 -7.16 -18.03
N ASN A 187 -10.62 -6.53 -16.95
CA ASN A 187 -11.23 -5.31 -16.41
C ASN A 187 -11.18 -4.14 -17.39
N PHE A 188 -10.00 -3.84 -17.96
CA PHE A 188 -9.86 -2.78 -18.96
C PHE A 188 -10.67 -3.05 -20.22
N VAL A 189 -10.69 -4.29 -20.70
CA VAL A 189 -11.50 -4.68 -21.88
C VAL A 189 -12.99 -4.54 -21.59
N SER A 190 -13.47 -4.98 -20.43
CA SER A 190 -14.88 -4.78 -20.03
C SER A 190 -15.24 -3.31 -19.91
N LEU A 191 -14.32 -2.47 -19.43
CA LEU A 191 -14.53 -1.04 -19.25
C LEU A 191 -14.42 -0.26 -20.57
N ALA A 192 -13.77 -0.82 -21.59
CA ALA A 192 -13.71 -0.26 -22.94
C ALA A 192 -14.92 -0.66 -23.81
N ILE A 193 -15.62 -1.74 -23.47
CA ILE A 193 -16.80 -2.25 -24.21
C ILE A 193 -18.11 -1.69 -23.65
N LEU A 194 -18.18 -1.37 -22.35
CA LEU A 194 -19.32 -0.74 -21.68
C LEU A 194 -19.19 0.78 -21.67
#